data_AF-A0A9X0D037-F1
#
_entry.id   AF-A0A9X0D037-F1
#
_cell.length_a   1.000
_cell.length_b   1.000
_cell.length_c   1.000
_cell.angle_alpha   90.00
_cell.angle_beta   90.00
_cell.angle_gamma   90.00
#
_symmetry.space_group_name_H-M   'P 1'
#
loop_
_entity.id
_entity.type
_entity.pdbx_description
1 polymer ?
#
loop_
_entity_poly.entity_id
_entity_poly.type
_entity_poly.pdbx_seq_one_letter_code
_entity_poly.pdbx_strand_id
1 'polypeptide(L)'
;MKALKHRSPDAEKRCPDYKKKLLKTLSSLLPVVRGGDEEEGKLSDVLEKVSSSPFQQVYLSSWISGKEKEMKLLSTYLEYFKNIQLVLSLEDLDSVVNSLEYDRVVCFSLKTDGNQDDLVEQMYAFLRTGDWTQEHLGAQPWYENPKITNDIKSKARQFRGFVTANEHDGSTKFIFTNVHKSTGENVVGIQLYEDGHPTDFDPPGKPEKPRATEKSDSSITLEWKESPHGISSIQKYTVHFQPAASDTSREWTSVQTAGPERVVTVVDWTPKRLTCSRSTVNAKLV
;
A
#
# COMPACT_ATOMS: atom_id res chain seq x y z
N MET A 1 4.63 4.03 -8.82
CA MET A 1 5.52 5.15 -9.27
C MET A 1 5.38 5.51 -10.75
N LYS A 2 5.25 4.55 -11.69
CA LYS A 2 4.96 4.88 -13.10
C LYS A 2 3.69 5.73 -13.27
N ALA A 3 2.62 5.43 -12.51
CA ALA A 3 1.38 6.23 -12.52
C ALA A 3 1.57 7.70 -12.09
N LEU A 4 2.39 7.98 -11.06
CA LEU A 4 2.74 9.36 -10.68
C LEU A 4 3.60 10.05 -11.75
N LYS A 5 4.52 9.31 -12.38
CA LYS A 5 5.35 9.80 -13.48
C LYS A 5 4.54 10.14 -14.73
N HIS A 6 3.36 9.54 -14.93
CA HIS A 6 2.44 9.88 -16.02
C HIS A 6 1.48 11.05 -15.69
N ARG A 7 1.27 11.38 -14.40
CA ARG A 7 0.35 12.47 -13.97
C ARG A 7 0.99 13.86 -13.94
N SER A 8 2.26 13.97 -13.53
CA SER A 8 3.02 15.24 -13.55
C SER A 8 3.19 15.88 -14.95
N PRO A 9 3.50 15.11 -16.02
CA PRO A 9 3.77 15.66 -17.35
C PRO A 9 2.58 16.35 -18.02
N ASP A 10 1.35 15.97 -17.65
CA ASP A 10 0.16 16.54 -18.26
C ASP A 10 -0.08 17.96 -17.74
N ALA A 11 -0.08 18.18 -16.42
CA ALA A 11 -0.17 19.51 -15.82
C ALA A 11 1.00 20.43 -16.25
N GLU A 12 2.22 19.89 -16.30
CA GLU A 12 3.44 20.60 -16.73
C GLU A 12 3.34 21.18 -18.14
N LYS A 13 2.55 20.59 -19.03
CA LYS A 13 2.31 21.10 -20.39
C LYS A 13 1.19 22.15 -20.45
N ARG A 14 0.16 22.02 -19.61
CA ARG A 14 -1.04 22.88 -19.69
C ARG A 14 -0.84 24.27 -19.15
N CYS A 15 -0.06 24.44 -18.08
CA CYS A 15 0.26 25.77 -17.55
C CYS A 15 0.98 26.66 -18.59
N PRO A 16 2.03 26.18 -19.30
CA PRO A 16 2.63 26.90 -20.43
C PRO A 16 1.66 27.20 -21.58
N ASP A 17 0.82 26.23 -21.98
CA ASP A 17 -0.18 26.41 -23.03
C ASP A 17 -1.15 27.55 -22.68
N TYR A 18 -1.66 27.54 -21.46
CA TYR A 18 -2.55 28.58 -20.95
C TYR A 18 -1.87 29.94 -20.92
N LYS A 19 -0.64 30.02 -20.37
CA LYS A 19 0.15 31.24 -20.32
C LYS A 19 0.35 31.83 -21.72
N LYS A 20 0.68 30.99 -22.71
CA LYS A 20 0.85 31.42 -24.11
C LYS A 20 -0.46 31.95 -24.70
N LYS A 21 -1.58 31.27 -24.45
CA LYS A 21 -2.92 31.70 -24.91
C LYS A 21 -3.29 33.06 -24.31
N LEU A 22 -3.11 33.23 -22.99
CA LEU A 22 -3.36 34.48 -22.29
C LEU A 22 -2.49 35.63 -22.81
N LEU A 23 -1.17 35.41 -22.94
CA LEU A 23 -0.26 36.42 -23.47
C LEU A 23 -0.64 36.83 -24.88
N LYS A 24 -1.01 35.89 -25.75
CA LYS A 24 -1.47 36.19 -27.11
C LYS A 24 -2.72 37.08 -27.10
N THR A 25 -3.70 36.76 -26.26
CA THR A 25 -4.92 37.58 -26.10
C THR A 25 -4.60 38.98 -25.61
N LEU A 26 -3.75 39.12 -24.60
CA LEU A 26 -3.34 40.42 -24.08
C LEU A 26 -2.54 41.22 -25.11
N SER A 27 -1.62 40.60 -25.84
CA SER A 27 -0.84 41.26 -26.89
C SER A 27 -1.70 41.81 -28.02
N SER A 28 -2.81 41.14 -28.38
CA SER A 28 -3.76 41.66 -29.37
C SER A 28 -4.69 42.73 -28.81
N LEU A 29 -5.08 42.64 -27.53
CA LEU A 29 -6.09 43.52 -26.95
C LEU A 29 -5.52 44.85 -26.44
N LEU A 30 -4.31 44.82 -25.87
CA LEU A 30 -3.68 46.01 -25.28
C LEU A 30 -3.50 47.19 -26.27
N PRO A 31 -3.06 46.99 -27.53
CA PRO A 31 -2.91 48.11 -28.46
C PRO A 31 -4.23 48.80 -28.80
N VAL A 32 -5.29 48.03 -29.05
CA VAL A 32 -6.60 48.58 -29.47
C VAL A 32 -7.32 49.28 -28.31
N VAL A 33 -7.24 48.74 -27.10
CA VAL A 33 -7.77 49.42 -25.90
C VAL A 33 -7.03 50.72 -25.64
N ARG A 34 -5.70 50.74 -25.74
CA ARG A 34 -4.90 51.97 -25.58
C ARG A 34 -5.14 53.00 -26.68
N GLY A 35 -5.47 52.55 -27.89
CA GLY A 35 -5.82 53.42 -29.02
C GLY A 35 -7.21 54.04 -28.90
N GLY A 36 -8.05 53.56 -27.97
CA GLY A 36 -9.44 53.97 -27.82
C GLY A 36 -10.40 53.29 -28.79
N ASP A 37 -9.93 52.30 -29.55
CA ASP A 37 -10.74 51.53 -30.50
C ASP A 37 -11.62 50.48 -29.80
N GLU A 38 -11.29 50.13 -28.55
CA GLU A 38 -11.99 49.15 -27.73
C GLU A 38 -12.10 49.62 -26.27
N GLU A 39 -13.18 49.21 -25.59
CA GLU A 39 -13.41 49.58 -24.19
C GLU A 39 -12.46 48.85 -23.23
N GLU A 40 -12.04 49.55 -22.15
CA GLU A 40 -11.23 48.97 -21.07
C GLU A 40 -11.91 47.77 -20.41
N GLY A 41 -13.25 47.71 -20.44
CA GLY A 41 -14.05 46.58 -19.96
C GLY A 41 -13.62 45.23 -20.55
N LYS A 42 -13.20 45.18 -21.82
CA LYS A 42 -12.72 43.93 -22.44
C LYS A 42 -11.47 43.38 -21.76
N LEU A 43 -10.61 44.25 -21.21
CA LEU A 43 -9.43 43.82 -20.47
C LEU A 43 -9.84 43.25 -19.10
N SER A 44 -10.81 43.90 -18.44
CA SER A 44 -11.40 43.41 -17.20
C SER A 44 -12.01 42.02 -17.37
N ASP A 45 -12.77 41.77 -18.44
CA ASP A 45 -13.36 40.47 -18.75
C ASP A 45 -12.30 39.36 -18.88
N VAL A 46 -11.17 39.66 -19.52
CA VAL A 46 -10.06 38.71 -19.66
C VAL A 46 -9.44 38.40 -18.29
N LEU A 47 -9.23 39.41 -17.44
CA LEU A 47 -8.68 39.21 -16.10
C LEU A 47 -9.64 38.47 -15.18
N GLU A 48 -10.94 38.73 -15.29
CA GLU A 48 -11.98 38.02 -14.55
C GLU A 48 -12.07 36.55 -14.99
N LYS A 49 -11.92 36.28 -16.29
CA LYS A 49 -11.82 34.91 -16.79
C LYS A 49 -10.58 34.19 -16.27
N VAL A 50 -9.48 34.90 -16.05
CA VAL A 50 -8.27 34.31 -15.44
C VAL A 50 -8.50 34.01 -13.96
N SER A 51 -9.07 34.95 -13.21
CA SER A 51 -9.31 34.81 -11.77
C SER A 51 -10.33 33.71 -11.45
N SER A 52 -11.27 33.46 -12.36
CA SER A 52 -12.28 32.41 -12.26
C SER A 52 -11.90 31.10 -12.97
N SER A 53 -10.66 30.93 -13.46
CA SER A 53 -10.21 29.73 -14.18
C SER A 53 -9.64 28.64 -13.26
N PRO A 54 -9.51 27.37 -13.71
CA PRO A 54 -8.80 26.33 -12.94
C PRO A 54 -7.30 26.59 -12.84
N PHE A 55 -6.78 27.59 -13.55
CA PHE A 55 -5.39 28.04 -13.48
C PHE A 55 -5.16 29.09 -12.38
N GLN A 56 -6.17 29.41 -11.58
CA GLN A 56 -6.00 30.32 -10.44
C GLN A 56 -4.96 29.75 -9.47
N GLN A 57 -4.12 30.62 -8.92
CA GLN A 57 -3.01 30.22 -8.04
C GLN A 57 -3.45 29.35 -6.85
N VAL A 58 -4.64 29.59 -6.29
CA VAL A 58 -5.16 28.83 -5.14
C VAL A 58 -5.33 27.34 -5.49
N TYR A 59 -5.91 27.01 -6.65
CA TYR A 59 -6.09 25.62 -7.09
C TYR A 59 -4.76 24.96 -7.44
N LEU A 60 -3.89 25.65 -8.19
CA LEU A 60 -2.59 25.11 -8.58
C LEU A 60 -1.71 24.83 -7.35
N SER A 61 -1.65 25.75 -6.38
CA SER A 61 -0.86 25.58 -5.16
C SER A 61 -1.41 24.47 -4.26
N SER A 62 -2.74 24.39 -4.12
CA SER A 62 -3.39 23.31 -3.39
C SER A 62 -3.08 21.95 -4.03
N TRP A 63 -3.19 21.86 -5.37
CA TRP A 63 -2.89 20.64 -6.11
C TRP A 63 -1.44 20.20 -5.99
N ILE A 64 -0.48 21.12 -6.18
CA ILE A 64 0.96 20.84 -6.01
C ILE A 64 1.21 20.31 -4.58
N SER A 65 0.67 21.00 -3.57
CA SER A 65 0.82 20.57 -2.17
C SER A 65 0.23 19.19 -1.93
N GLY A 66 -0.94 18.88 -2.52
CA GLY A 66 -1.54 17.55 -2.46
C GLY A 66 -0.65 16.46 -3.06
N LYS A 67 -0.07 16.72 -4.25
CA LYS A 67 0.87 15.78 -4.89
C LYS A 67 2.15 15.57 -4.10
N GLU A 68 2.69 16.62 -3.49
CA GLU A 68 3.85 16.51 -2.60
C GLU A 68 3.55 15.65 -1.37
N LYS A 69 2.37 15.82 -0.75
CA LYS A 69 1.92 14.96 0.37
C LYS A 69 1.76 13.51 -0.07
N GLU A 70 1.10 13.27 -1.21
CA GLU A 70 0.93 11.92 -1.78
C GLU A 70 2.29 11.25 -1.99
N MET A 71 3.22 11.95 -2.63
CA MET A 71 4.57 11.45 -2.91
C MET A 71 5.33 11.15 -1.62
N LYS A 72 5.27 12.03 -0.62
CA LYS A 72 5.92 11.81 0.69
C LYS A 72 5.37 10.57 1.39
N LEU A 73 4.06 10.36 1.34
CA LEU A 73 3.40 9.20 1.94
C LEU A 73 3.84 7.91 1.24
N LEU A 74 3.87 7.91 -0.09
CA LEU A 74 4.32 6.75 -0.88
C LEU A 74 5.81 6.43 -0.65
N SER A 75 6.66 7.44 -0.58
CA SER A 75 8.08 7.28 -0.24
C SER A 75 8.26 6.62 1.13
N THR A 76 7.40 6.96 2.10
CA THR A 76 7.42 6.33 3.43
C THR A 76 7.14 4.82 3.34
N TYR A 77 6.18 4.40 2.53
CA TYR A 77 5.86 2.97 2.36
C TYR A 77 6.91 2.22 1.53
N LEU A 78 7.50 2.87 0.51
CA LEU A 78 8.61 2.31 -0.25
C LEU A 78 9.81 2.01 0.65
N GLU A 79 10.17 2.95 1.53
CA GLU A 79 11.23 2.74 2.51
C GLU A 79 10.85 1.67 3.55
N TYR A 80 9.58 1.66 3.99
CA TYR A 80 9.09 0.67 4.95
C TYR A 80 9.15 -0.77 4.40
N PHE A 81 8.97 -0.94 3.09
CA PHE A 81 8.99 -2.21 2.37
C PHE A 81 10.25 -2.46 1.54
N LYS A 82 11.36 -1.75 1.78
CA LYS A 82 12.57 -1.84 0.94
C LYS A 82 13.19 -3.23 0.75
N ASN A 83 12.91 -4.17 1.66
CA ASN A 83 13.40 -5.54 1.59
C ASN A 83 12.38 -6.50 0.94
N ILE A 84 11.25 -5.98 0.49
CA ILE A 84 10.19 -6.72 -0.21
C ILE A 84 10.26 -6.30 -1.67
N GLN A 85 10.13 -7.26 -2.58
CA GLN A 85 10.21 -6.98 -4.01
C GLN A 85 9.08 -6.03 -4.44
N LEU A 86 9.46 -4.93 -5.08
CA LEU A 86 8.54 -3.97 -5.67
C LEU A 86 8.22 -4.37 -7.12
N VAL A 87 6.93 -4.55 -7.41
CA VAL A 87 6.41 -4.90 -8.74
C VAL A 87 5.56 -3.75 -9.28
N LEU A 88 5.85 -3.23 -10.48
CA LEU A 88 5.23 -2.00 -11.00
C LEU A 88 4.58 -2.18 -12.38
N SER A 89 4.64 -3.37 -12.98
CA SER A 89 3.99 -3.67 -14.26
C SER A 89 3.18 -4.96 -14.17
N LEU A 90 2.19 -5.08 -15.05
CA LEU A 90 1.36 -6.28 -15.12
C LEU A 90 2.18 -7.49 -15.56
N GLU A 91 3.11 -7.31 -16.50
CA GLU A 91 4.02 -8.36 -16.97
C GLU A 91 4.93 -8.88 -15.85
N ASP A 92 5.52 -7.98 -15.04
CA ASP A 92 6.33 -8.39 -13.89
C ASP A 92 5.48 -9.12 -12.84
N LEU A 93 4.24 -8.67 -12.62
CA LEU A 93 3.31 -9.32 -11.71
C LEU A 93 2.94 -10.73 -12.21
N ASP A 94 2.62 -10.87 -13.49
CA ASP A 94 2.33 -12.15 -14.14
C ASP A 94 3.53 -13.09 -14.05
N SER A 95 4.74 -12.58 -14.26
CA SER A 95 5.96 -13.38 -14.15
C SER A 95 6.19 -13.91 -12.73
N VAL A 96 5.93 -13.12 -11.69
CA VAL A 96 6.12 -13.56 -10.30
C VAL A 96 5.02 -14.53 -9.88
N VAL A 97 3.77 -14.20 -10.22
CA VAL A 97 2.58 -14.97 -9.84
C VAL A 97 2.52 -16.34 -10.52
N ASN A 98 3.01 -16.46 -11.75
CA ASN A 98 3.05 -17.72 -12.50
C ASN A 98 4.41 -18.44 -12.40
N SER A 99 5.28 -18.02 -11.48
CA SER A 99 6.59 -18.66 -11.29
C SER A 99 6.42 -20.08 -10.74
N LEU A 100 7.16 -21.04 -11.29
CA LEU A 100 7.25 -22.40 -10.75
C LEU A 100 8.14 -22.51 -9.49
N GLU A 101 8.78 -21.41 -9.08
CA GLU A 101 9.63 -21.36 -7.88
C GLU A 101 8.80 -21.30 -6.59
N TYR A 102 7.57 -20.78 -6.66
CA TYR A 102 6.75 -20.47 -5.49
C TYR A 102 5.36 -21.09 -5.66
N ASP A 103 4.87 -21.77 -4.62
CA ASP A 103 3.50 -22.28 -4.58
C ASP A 103 2.50 -21.13 -4.36
N ARG A 104 2.97 -20.07 -3.67
CA ARG A 104 2.13 -18.95 -3.24
C ARG A 104 2.81 -17.61 -3.45
N VAL A 105 2.03 -16.60 -3.80
CA VAL A 105 2.47 -15.20 -3.77
C VAL A 105 1.51 -14.37 -2.93
N VAL A 106 2.02 -13.74 -1.86
CA VAL A 106 1.26 -12.79 -1.06
C VAL A 106 1.67 -11.37 -1.45
N CYS A 107 0.68 -10.60 -1.87
CA CYS A 107 0.86 -9.31 -2.52
C CYS A 107 0.19 -8.21 -1.72
N PHE A 108 0.96 -7.23 -1.23
CA PHE A 108 0.42 -5.96 -0.74
C PHE A 108 0.22 -5.02 -1.92
N SER A 109 -1.02 -4.64 -2.21
CA SER A 109 -1.38 -3.80 -3.36
C SER A 109 -1.89 -2.45 -2.90
N LEU A 110 -1.32 -1.37 -3.43
CA LEU A 110 -1.79 0.00 -3.21
C LEU A 110 -2.35 0.60 -4.50
N LYS A 111 -3.66 0.85 -4.52
CA LYS A 111 -4.43 1.43 -5.62
C LYS A 111 -4.50 2.93 -5.50
N THR A 112 -3.55 3.62 -6.11
CA THR A 112 -3.52 5.09 -6.17
C THR A 112 -3.97 5.64 -7.52
N ASP A 113 -4.27 4.77 -8.48
CA ASP A 113 -4.63 5.09 -9.86
C ASP A 113 -6.10 5.54 -10.02
N GLY A 114 -6.97 5.21 -9.06
CA GLY A 114 -8.41 5.52 -9.09
C GLY A 114 -8.79 7.00 -8.90
N ASN A 115 -7.90 7.85 -8.41
CA ASN A 115 -8.14 9.30 -8.42
C ASN A 115 -7.68 9.86 -9.75
N GLN A 116 -8.61 10.01 -10.71
CA GLN A 116 -8.38 10.92 -11.82
C GLN A 116 -7.92 12.27 -11.27
N ASP A 117 -7.00 12.91 -11.99
CA ASP A 117 -6.48 14.17 -11.55
C ASP A 117 -7.48 15.27 -11.92
N ASP A 118 -8.53 15.40 -11.10
CA ASP A 118 -9.72 16.19 -11.41
C ASP A 118 -9.36 17.63 -11.82
N LEU A 119 -8.36 18.23 -11.17
CA LEU A 119 -7.89 19.57 -11.56
C LEU A 119 -7.27 19.58 -12.95
N VAL A 120 -6.43 18.61 -13.28
CA VAL A 120 -5.80 18.52 -14.59
C VAL A 120 -6.85 18.32 -15.67
N GLU A 121 -7.87 17.49 -15.43
CA GLU A 121 -9.00 17.32 -16.35
C GLU A 121 -9.83 18.61 -16.52
N GLN A 122 -10.06 19.36 -15.43
CA GLN A 122 -10.70 20.68 -15.51
C GLN A 122 -9.85 21.68 -16.31
N MET A 123 -8.52 21.66 -16.16
CA MET A 123 -7.60 22.48 -16.97
C MET A 123 -7.69 22.11 -18.46
N TYR A 124 -7.81 20.82 -18.79
CA TYR A 124 -8.04 20.34 -20.16
C TYR A 124 -9.36 20.83 -20.74
N ALA A 125 -10.45 20.65 -20.00
CA ALA A 125 -11.79 21.10 -20.39
C ALA A 125 -11.78 22.61 -20.67
N PHE A 126 -11.23 23.40 -19.74
CA PHE A 126 -11.14 24.84 -19.86
C PHE A 126 -10.31 25.30 -21.07
N LEU A 127 -9.19 24.66 -21.36
CA LEU A 127 -8.38 25.01 -22.53
C LEU A 127 -9.12 24.75 -23.84
N ARG A 128 -9.96 23.70 -23.88
CA ARG A 128 -10.72 23.25 -25.06
C ARG A 128 -12.01 24.04 -25.27
N THR A 129 -12.83 24.20 -24.24
CA THR A 129 -14.17 24.80 -24.35
C THR A 129 -14.26 26.19 -23.75
N GLY A 130 -13.35 26.54 -22.84
CA GLY A 130 -13.42 27.77 -22.05
C GLY A 130 -14.28 27.65 -20.80
N ASP A 131 -14.83 26.47 -20.54
CA ASP A 131 -15.71 26.16 -19.41
C ASP A 131 -15.05 25.17 -18.46
N TRP A 132 -15.39 25.26 -17.17
CA TRP A 132 -15.00 24.31 -16.14
C TRP A 132 -15.97 24.40 -14.96
N THR A 133 -15.98 23.39 -14.11
CA THR A 133 -16.86 23.33 -12.94
C THR A 133 -16.05 22.99 -11.69
N GLN A 134 -16.11 23.88 -10.70
CA GLN A 134 -15.41 23.69 -9.43
C GLN A 134 -15.95 22.49 -8.63
N GLU A 135 -17.22 22.15 -8.77
CA GLU A 135 -17.89 21.05 -8.06
C GLU A 135 -17.18 19.69 -8.25
N HIS A 136 -16.49 19.52 -9.38
CA HIS A 136 -15.72 18.30 -9.68
C HIS A 136 -14.42 18.16 -8.86
N LEU A 137 -14.00 19.19 -8.11
CA LEU A 137 -12.82 19.13 -7.23
C LEU A 137 -13.14 18.63 -5.80
N GLY A 138 -14.40 18.25 -5.53
CA GLY A 138 -14.90 18.01 -4.17
C GLY A 138 -14.54 16.66 -3.54
N ALA A 139 -13.99 15.71 -4.31
CA ALA A 139 -13.61 14.42 -3.76
C ALA A 139 -12.36 14.52 -2.89
N GLN A 140 -12.48 14.12 -1.62
CA GLN A 140 -11.32 14.12 -0.72
C GLN A 140 -10.27 13.10 -1.21
N PRO A 141 -9.01 13.51 -1.42
CA PRO A 141 -7.98 12.58 -1.85
C PRO A 141 -7.71 11.48 -0.83
N TRP A 142 -7.36 10.28 -1.29
CA TRP A 142 -7.11 9.12 -0.42
C TRP A 142 -6.04 9.40 0.65
N TYR A 143 -5.02 10.20 0.29
CA TYR A 143 -3.90 10.55 1.16
C TYR A 143 -4.25 11.60 2.22
N GLU A 144 -5.40 12.25 2.13
CA GLU A 144 -5.93 13.16 3.16
C GLU A 144 -7.06 12.53 3.98
N ASN A 145 -7.53 11.33 3.61
CA ASN A 145 -8.57 10.63 4.32
C ASN A 145 -7.98 9.81 5.49
N PRO A 146 -8.28 10.14 6.77
CA PRO A 146 -7.71 9.44 7.92
C PRO A 146 -8.12 7.97 8.00
N LYS A 147 -9.32 7.60 7.51
CA LYS A 147 -9.76 6.20 7.52
C LYS A 147 -8.93 5.36 6.57
N ILE A 148 -8.74 5.84 5.33
CA ILE A 148 -7.93 5.16 4.31
C ILE A 148 -6.47 5.09 4.75
N THR A 149 -5.88 6.20 5.19
CA THR A 149 -4.47 6.23 5.62
C THR A 149 -4.19 5.34 6.84
N ASN A 150 -5.13 5.27 7.80
CA ASN A 150 -5.02 4.35 8.93
C ASN A 150 -5.18 2.88 8.50
N ASP A 151 -6.06 2.58 7.55
CA ASP A 151 -6.21 1.23 7.01
C ASP A 151 -4.93 0.75 6.30
N ILE A 152 -4.36 1.60 5.42
CA ILE A 152 -3.07 1.33 4.77
C ILE A 152 -1.99 1.05 5.82
N LYS A 153 -1.92 1.89 6.86
CA LYS A 153 -0.93 1.74 7.94
C LYS A 153 -1.12 0.44 8.73
N SER A 154 -2.37 0.06 9.01
CA SER A 154 -2.72 -1.16 9.72
C SER A 154 -2.33 -2.39 8.90
N LYS A 155 -2.81 -2.48 7.66
CA LYS A 155 -2.50 -3.57 6.73
C LYS A 155 -1.01 -3.67 6.44
N ALA A 156 -0.29 -2.55 6.33
CA ALA A 156 1.15 -2.56 6.09
C ALA A 156 1.93 -3.19 7.25
N ARG A 157 1.53 -2.89 8.50
CA ARG A 157 2.13 -3.51 9.70
C ARG A 157 1.83 -4.99 9.78
N GLN A 158 0.58 -5.37 9.50
CA GLN A 158 0.14 -6.77 9.47
C GLN A 158 0.90 -7.57 8.42
N PHE A 159 0.95 -7.07 7.18
CA PHE A 159 1.69 -7.66 6.08
C PHE A 159 3.17 -7.84 6.41
N ARG A 160 3.85 -6.79 6.91
CA ARG A 160 5.26 -6.89 7.29
C ARG A 160 5.50 -7.88 8.43
N GLY A 161 4.62 -7.90 9.43
CA GLY A 161 4.68 -8.89 10.50
C GLY A 161 4.56 -10.32 9.98
N PHE A 162 3.67 -10.53 9.01
CA PHE A 162 3.47 -11.81 8.34
C PHE A 162 4.67 -12.23 7.49
N VAL A 163 5.26 -11.30 6.73
CA VAL A 163 6.52 -11.51 5.98
C VAL A 163 7.61 -11.98 6.93
N THR A 164 7.85 -11.26 8.02
CA THR A 164 8.90 -11.62 8.98
C THR A 164 8.66 -12.97 9.68
N ALA A 165 7.40 -13.31 9.96
CA ALA A 165 7.07 -14.61 10.52
C ALA A 165 7.32 -15.79 9.56
N ASN A 166 7.41 -15.52 8.25
CA ASN A 166 7.55 -16.51 7.19
C ASN A 166 8.82 -16.29 6.34
N GLU A 167 9.82 -15.57 6.84
CA GLU A 167 11.09 -15.29 6.12
C GLU A 167 11.87 -16.55 5.70
N HIS A 168 11.65 -17.68 6.39
CA HIS A 168 12.29 -18.97 6.10
C HIS A 168 11.41 -19.91 5.25
N ASP A 169 10.26 -19.44 4.78
CA ASP A 169 9.34 -20.22 3.94
C ASP A 169 9.71 -20.07 2.46
N GLY A 170 10.38 -21.08 1.90
CA GLY A 170 10.82 -21.04 0.50
C GLY A 170 9.67 -21.12 -0.52
N SER A 171 8.51 -21.64 -0.12
CA SER A 171 7.32 -21.83 -0.97
C SER A 171 6.50 -20.54 -1.18
N THR A 172 6.68 -19.53 -0.34
CA THR A 172 5.86 -18.31 -0.37
C THR A 172 6.68 -17.09 -0.75
N LYS A 173 6.27 -16.39 -1.82
CA LYS A 173 6.86 -15.10 -2.20
C LYS A 173 6.04 -13.94 -1.66
N PHE A 174 6.73 -12.89 -1.22
CA PHE A 174 6.12 -11.64 -0.79
C PHE A 174 6.46 -10.50 -1.75
N ILE A 175 5.45 -9.75 -2.19
CA ILE A 175 5.63 -8.60 -3.06
C ILE A 175 4.84 -7.37 -2.60
N PHE A 176 5.32 -6.20 -2.99
CA PHE A 176 4.64 -4.91 -2.87
C PHE A 176 4.36 -4.38 -4.28
N THR A 177 3.14 -3.92 -4.56
CA THR A 177 2.77 -3.44 -5.89
C THR A 177 1.78 -2.28 -5.88
N ASN A 178 1.71 -1.58 -7.01
CA ASN A 178 0.62 -0.67 -7.34
C ASN A 178 -0.21 -1.17 -8.54
N VAL A 179 -0.02 -2.43 -8.95
CA VAL A 179 -0.72 -3.08 -10.07
C VAL A 179 -1.91 -3.87 -9.52
N HIS A 180 -3.01 -3.86 -10.24
CA HIS A 180 -4.26 -4.48 -9.82
C HIS A 180 -4.79 -5.41 -10.90
N LYS A 181 -5.08 -6.66 -10.53
CA LYS A 181 -5.84 -7.61 -11.37
C LYS A 181 -7.32 -7.67 -10.99
N SER A 182 -7.66 -7.26 -9.77
CA SER A 182 -9.02 -7.27 -9.23
C SER A 182 -9.73 -5.94 -9.42
N THR A 183 -11.06 -6.00 -9.61
CA THR A 183 -11.94 -4.84 -9.79
C THR A 183 -12.32 -4.09 -8.51
N GLY A 184 -11.83 -4.53 -7.34
CA GLY A 184 -12.17 -3.92 -6.04
C GLY A 184 -11.90 -2.41 -5.97
N GLU A 185 -12.77 -1.70 -5.25
CA GLU A 185 -12.71 -0.24 -5.06
C GLU A 185 -11.73 0.19 -3.95
N ASN A 186 -11.24 -0.75 -3.15
CA ASN A 186 -10.36 -0.45 -2.02
C ASN A 186 -9.00 0.11 -2.49
N VAL A 187 -8.57 1.19 -1.84
CA VAL A 187 -7.25 1.82 -2.06
C VAL A 187 -6.11 0.88 -1.65
N VAL A 188 -6.36 -0.04 -0.72
CA VAL A 188 -5.35 -1.00 -0.24
C VAL A 188 -5.95 -2.39 -0.11
N GLY A 189 -5.15 -3.39 -0.47
CA GLY A 189 -5.51 -4.78 -0.36
C GLY A 189 -4.29 -5.64 -0.09
N ILE A 190 -4.52 -6.81 0.48
CA ILE A 190 -3.54 -7.89 0.51
C ILE A 190 -4.19 -9.05 -0.21
N GLN A 191 -3.50 -9.60 -1.20
CA GLN A 191 -3.99 -10.69 -2.03
C GLN A 191 -3.09 -11.89 -1.91
N LEU A 192 -3.69 -13.07 -1.87
CA LEU A 192 -2.99 -14.35 -2.00
C LEU A 192 -3.24 -14.87 -3.42
N TYR A 193 -2.16 -15.22 -4.10
CA TYR A 193 -2.19 -15.90 -5.38
C TYR A 193 -1.80 -17.36 -5.16
N GLU A 194 -2.72 -18.26 -5.51
CA GLU A 194 -2.52 -19.71 -5.60
C GLU A 194 -2.86 -20.12 -7.04
N ASP A 195 -1.96 -20.85 -7.70
CA ASP A 195 -2.09 -21.23 -9.12
C ASP A 195 -2.45 -20.07 -10.05
N GLY A 196 -1.91 -18.88 -9.76
CA GLY A 196 -2.14 -17.67 -10.55
C GLY A 196 -3.43 -16.89 -10.26
N HIS A 197 -4.30 -17.40 -9.37
CA HIS A 197 -5.61 -16.80 -9.09
C HIS A 197 -5.59 -15.92 -7.83
N PRO A 198 -6.01 -14.64 -7.93
CA PRO A 198 -6.04 -13.75 -6.78
C PRO A 198 -7.25 -14.02 -5.88
N THR A 199 -7.00 -14.04 -4.58
CA THR A 199 -8.04 -14.06 -3.53
C THR A 199 -7.74 -12.99 -2.49
N ASP A 200 -8.77 -12.31 -1.99
CA ASP A 200 -8.61 -11.36 -0.89
C ASP A 200 -8.08 -12.09 0.35
N PHE A 201 -7.04 -11.55 0.95
CA PHE A 201 -6.30 -12.20 2.01
C PHE A 201 -6.19 -11.31 3.24
N ASP A 202 -6.54 -11.87 4.40
CA ASP A 202 -6.28 -11.26 5.71
C ASP A 202 -5.15 -12.05 6.40
N PRO A 203 -3.90 -11.54 6.41
CA PRO A 203 -2.79 -12.28 6.97
C PRO A 203 -2.97 -12.49 8.47
N PRO A 204 -2.69 -13.70 8.98
CA PRO A 204 -2.78 -13.92 10.41
C PRO A 204 -1.78 -13.03 11.15
N GLY A 205 -2.27 -12.38 12.20
CA GLY A 205 -1.40 -11.63 13.09
C GLY A 205 -0.52 -12.57 13.91
N LYS A 206 0.54 -12.02 14.52
CA LYS A 206 1.37 -12.78 15.45
C LYS A 206 0.51 -13.24 16.65
N PRO A 207 0.49 -14.53 17.00
CA PRO A 207 -0.24 -14.99 18.18
C PRO A 207 0.46 -14.54 19.47
N GLU A 208 -0.25 -14.66 20.60
CA GLU A 208 0.36 -14.38 21.90
C GLU A 208 1.51 -15.35 22.21
N LYS A 209 2.40 -14.94 23.12
CA LYS A 209 3.48 -15.82 23.57
C LYS A 209 2.88 -17.11 24.16
N PRO A 210 3.35 -18.28 23.72
CA PRO A 210 2.85 -19.54 24.22
C PRO A 210 3.24 -19.74 25.69
N ARG A 211 2.34 -20.33 26.45
CA ARG A 211 2.49 -20.64 27.87
C ARG A 211 2.49 -22.14 28.06
N ALA A 212 3.29 -22.63 28.99
CA ALA A 212 3.26 -24.03 29.39
C ALA A 212 2.02 -24.29 30.25
N THR A 213 1.18 -25.24 29.84
CA THR A 213 -0.03 -25.64 30.58
C THR A 213 0.16 -26.96 31.30
N GLU A 214 0.85 -27.91 30.65
CA GLU A 214 1.18 -29.20 31.24
C GLU A 214 2.67 -29.51 31.10
N LYS A 215 3.22 -30.18 32.12
CA LYS A 215 4.62 -30.57 32.16
C LYS A 215 4.77 -31.94 32.81
N SER A 216 5.47 -32.83 32.11
CA SER A 216 5.90 -34.12 32.62
C SER A 216 7.44 -34.21 32.62
N ASP A 217 7.98 -35.38 32.97
CA ASP A 217 9.42 -35.63 32.92
C ASP A 217 9.97 -35.69 31.49
N SER A 218 9.11 -35.98 30.49
CA SER A 218 9.50 -36.19 29.07
C SER A 218 8.67 -35.37 28.06
N SER A 219 7.73 -34.54 28.52
CA SER A 219 6.95 -33.68 27.65
C SER A 219 6.59 -32.33 28.27
N ILE A 220 6.35 -31.36 27.40
CA ILE A 220 5.77 -30.07 27.73
C ILE A 220 4.66 -29.73 26.73
N THR A 221 3.49 -29.35 27.23
CA THR A 221 2.38 -28.87 26.41
C THR A 221 2.38 -27.35 26.46
N LEU A 222 2.37 -26.73 25.27
CA LEU A 222 2.36 -25.29 25.08
C LEU A 222 1.02 -24.88 24.47
N GLU A 223 0.40 -23.84 25.03
CA GLU A 223 -0.84 -23.24 24.53
C GLU A 223 -0.68 -21.73 24.33
N TRP A 224 -1.37 -21.16 23.34
CA TRP A 224 -1.37 -19.72 23.07
C TRP A 224 -2.76 -19.19 22.74
N LYS A 225 -2.94 -17.89 22.91
CA LYS A 225 -4.15 -17.21 22.44
C LYS A 225 -4.05 -16.86 20.97
N GLU A 226 -5.22 -16.83 20.32
CA GLU A 226 -5.35 -16.36 18.95
C GLU A 226 -4.93 -14.90 18.78
N SER A 227 -4.50 -14.58 17.56
CA SER A 227 -4.31 -13.19 17.17
C SER A 227 -5.66 -12.60 16.76
N PRO A 228 -5.95 -11.31 16.99
CA PRO A 228 -7.21 -10.70 16.56
C PRO A 228 -7.36 -10.55 15.03
N HIS A 229 -6.37 -10.97 14.25
CA HIS A 229 -6.31 -10.76 12.81
C HIS A 229 -6.09 -12.08 12.06
N GLY A 230 -6.78 -12.27 10.93
CA GLY A 230 -6.54 -13.35 9.97
C GLY A 230 -6.70 -14.77 10.51
N ILE A 231 -7.50 -14.98 11.56
CA ILE A 231 -7.65 -16.29 12.23
C ILE A 231 -8.16 -17.36 11.25
N SER A 232 -9.10 -17.00 10.37
CA SER A 232 -9.66 -17.89 9.34
C SER A 232 -8.64 -18.35 8.31
N SER A 233 -7.54 -17.62 8.17
CA SER A 233 -6.45 -17.90 7.22
C SER A 233 -5.38 -18.82 7.80
N ILE A 234 -5.49 -19.22 9.07
CA ILE A 234 -4.47 -20.04 9.74
C ILE A 234 -4.73 -21.51 9.42
N GLN A 235 -3.75 -22.17 8.81
CA GLN A 235 -3.79 -23.61 8.55
C GLN A 235 -2.98 -24.38 9.60
N LYS A 236 -1.84 -23.83 10.05
CA LYS A 236 -1.09 -24.37 11.20
C LYS A 236 -0.24 -23.32 11.90
N TYR A 237 0.36 -23.71 13.02
CA TYR A 237 1.33 -22.92 13.75
C TYR A 237 2.71 -23.59 13.72
N THR A 238 3.76 -22.76 13.72
CA THR A 238 5.12 -23.20 14.04
C THR A 238 5.52 -22.61 15.39
N VAL A 239 5.87 -23.48 16.33
CA VAL A 239 6.35 -23.09 17.67
C VAL A 239 7.85 -23.31 17.73
N HIS A 240 8.59 -22.24 17.98
CA HIS A 240 10.02 -22.28 18.25
C HIS A 240 10.24 -22.26 19.76
N PHE A 241 11.09 -23.14 20.28
CA PHE A 241 11.41 -23.22 21.70
C PHE A 241 12.90 -23.49 21.95
N GLN A 242 13.36 -23.11 23.13
CA GLN A 242 14.73 -23.29 23.59
C GLN A 242 14.77 -24.08 24.92
N PRO A 243 15.32 -25.31 24.93
CA PRO A 243 15.52 -26.08 26.16
C PRO A 243 16.48 -25.35 27.12
N ALA A 244 16.22 -25.40 28.42
CA ALA A 244 17.10 -24.80 29.42
C ALA A 244 18.29 -25.70 29.79
N ALA A 245 18.35 -26.94 29.27
CA ALA A 245 19.34 -27.95 29.65
C ALA A 245 20.26 -28.34 28.49
N SER A 246 21.24 -27.49 28.15
CA SER A 246 22.59 -27.94 27.82
C SER A 246 23.56 -26.76 27.84
N ASP A 247 24.73 -26.94 28.46
CA ASP A 247 25.81 -25.96 28.56
C ASP A 247 26.54 -25.72 27.21
N THR A 248 26.06 -26.28 26.10
CA THR A 248 26.78 -26.25 24.82
C THR A 248 25.95 -25.96 23.57
N SER A 249 24.62 -25.93 23.61
CA SER A 249 23.83 -25.42 22.47
C SER A 249 22.61 -24.63 22.90
N ARG A 250 22.59 -23.36 22.52
CA ARG A 250 21.46 -22.42 22.60
C ARG A 250 20.61 -22.46 21.33
N GLU A 251 20.60 -23.55 20.59
CA GLU A 251 19.88 -23.64 19.32
C GLU A 251 18.36 -23.69 19.52
N TRP A 252 17.65 -22.97 18.65
CA TRP A 252 16.20 -22.99 18.61
C TRP A 252 15.72 -24.28 17.93
N THR A 253 14.80 -24.98 18.57
CA THR A 253 14.10 -26.12 17.96
C THR A 253 12.69 -25.68 17.55
N SER A 254 12.15 -26.27 16.48
CA SER A 254 10.84 -25.91 15.94
C SER A 254 9.93 -27.13 15.86
N VAL A 255 8.66 -26.96 16.23
CA VAL A 255 7.61 -27.97 16.04
C VAL A 255 6.43 -27.33 15.32
N GLN A 256 5.71 -28.10 14.51
CA GLN A 256 4.51 -27.65 13.81
C GLN A 256 3.28 -28.35 14.39
N THR A 257 2.17 -27.62 14.46
CA THR A 257 0.86 -28.22 14.77
C THR A 257 0.33 -28.99 13.55
N ALA A 258 -0.55 -29.96 13.79
CA ALA A 258 -1.18 -30.74 12.73
C ALA A 258 -2.21 -29.91 11.93
N GLY A 259 -2.88 -28.98 12.59
CA GLY A 259 -3.80 -28.03 11.99
C GLY A 259 -3.81 -26.70 12.76
N PRO A 260 -4.92 -25.95 12.75
CA PRO A 260 -5.02 -24.63 13.38
C PRO A 260 -5.18 -24.70 14.91
N GLU A 261 -4.93 -25.87 15.53
CA GLU A 261 -5.02 -26.00 16.98
C GLU A 261 -3.96 -25.12 17.66
N ARG A 262 -4.36 -24.46 18.75
CA ARG A 262 -3.51 -23.52 19.49
C ARG A 262 -2.73 -24.20 20.62
N VAL A 263 -2.42 -25.47 20.41
CA VAL A 263 -1.76 -26.34 21.38
C VAL A 263 -0.76 -27.23 20.66
N VAL A 264 0.42 -27.43 21.27
CA VAL A 264 1.36 -28.43 20.82
C VAL A 264 2.04 -29.10 22.01
N THR A 265 2.19 -30.41 21.94
CA THR A 265 2.98 -31.18 22.91
C THR A 265 4.33 -31.49 22.30
N VAL A 266 5.38 -31.00 22.96
CA VAL A 266 6.77 -31.30 22.62
C VAL A 266 7.23 -32.45 23.49
N VAL A 267 7.77 -33.50 22.86
CA VAL A 267 8.33 -34.68 23.55
C VAL A 267 9.84 -34.68 23.31
N ASP A 268 10.63 -34.81 24.38
CA ASP A 268 12.08 -35.02 24.32
C ASP A 268 12.42 -36.35 25.00
N TRP A 269 13.23 -37.16 24.33
CA TRP A 269 13.62 -38.49 24.78
C TRP A 269 14.79 -38.46 25.78
N THR A 270 15.32 -37.27 26.11
CA THR A 270 16.41 -37.12 27.07
C THR A 270 15.91 -36.90 28.51
N PRO A 271 16.33 -37.73 29.50
CA PRO A 271 15.72 -37.75 30.83
C PRO A 271 16.17 -36.61 31.78
N LYS A 272 16.45 -35.42 31.26
CA LYS A 272 16.87 -34.27 32.08
C LYS A 272 15.91 -33.09 31.90
N ARG A 273 14.83 -33.11 32.69
CA ARG A 273 13.89 -32.01 32.98
C ARG A 273 13.72 -31.03 31.83
N LEU A 274 12.83 -31.37 30.90
CA LEU A 274 12.36 -30.44 29.88
C LEU A 274 11.93 -29.13 30.54
N THR A 275 12.65 -28.08 30.25
CA THR A 275 12.38 -26.73 30.74
C THR A 275 12.45 -25.83 29.54
N CYS A 276 11.31 -25.31 29.11
CA CYS A 276 11.27 -24.32 28.04
C CYS A 276 11.63 -22.96 28.64
N SER A 277 12.81 -22.44 28.28
CA SER A 277 13.28 -21.13 28.76
C SER A 277 12.70 -19.98 27.94
N ARG A 278 12.51 -20.20 26.64
CA ARG A 278 11.96 -19.23 25.68
C ARG A 278 11.14 -19.96 24.63
N SER A 279 10.02 -19.37 24.26
CA SER A 279 9.16 -19.86 23.19
C SER A 279 8.51 -18.71 22.41
N THR A 280 8.29 -18.93 21.11
CA THR A 280 7.53 -18.04 20.23
C THR A 280 6.73 -18.90 19.25
N VAL A 281 5.57 -18.40 18.84
CA VAL A 281 4.71 -19.06 17.86
C VAL A 281 4.44 -18.13 16.68
N ASN A 282 4.40 -18.71 15.49
CA ASN A 282 4.10 -18.03 14.23
C ASN A 282 2.99 -18.79 13.51
N ALA A 283 2.02 -18.07 12.95
CA ALA A 283 0.99 -18.66 12.10
C ALA A 283 1.54 -18.89 10.68
N LYS A 284 1.20 -20.03 10.09
CA LYS A 284 1.60 -20.42 8.72
C LYS A 284 0.38 -20.67 7.84
N LEU A 285 0.53 -20.30 6.56
CA LEU A 285 -0.19 -20.88 5.43
C LEU A 285 0.56 -22.16 5.02
N VAL A 286 -0.12 -23.27 4.76
CA VAL A 286 0.43 -24.55 4.32
C VAL A 286 -0.46 -25.14 3.27
#